data_AF-A0AAP0WX53-F1
#
_entry.id   AF-A0AAP0WX53-F1
#
_cell.length_a   1.000
_cell.length_b   1.000
_cell.length_c   1.000
_cell.angle_alpha   90.00
_cell.angle_beta   90.00
_cell.angle_gamma   90.00
#
_symmetry.space_group_name_H-M   'P 1'
#
loop_
_entity.id
_entity.type
_entity.pdbx_description
1 polymer ?
#
loop_
_entity_poly.entity_id
_entity_poly.type
_entity_poly.pdbx_seq_one_letter_code
_entity_poly.pdbx_strand_id
1 'polypeptide(L)'
;MSVERPDALPVSEPSSSNPLLIRLHETLISCSKSIESGDFRQSDTLVSELVSLLNSISDSVVLDPDNEDSKKNAFEVLSEIHRYICSSSLDQAVVDALSFELPKAVAKFAGVSNKCLEIVDSVIDWLITACNPRDMLSILCEALDSPSMMFKFPSYFAPLLRGLSKVFLSIQRRHFEQVKVAVPVILNVLKAVSSESEDEDSDSEDLFDRAIGIANSIKAVCIKLEGRVNKSLRALLGLFVLQIMALFSISVKEKVSSCLPLVLQLSQFLPYCGLSYLGSIIGCDVDTIFSVVLAEGGDDYVSHFSYVKHGASLAVIWGHISNEVVQAAEEDLSIVKDELRSNQAKRWQAVGMLKHIFSCVNLSWELKKYAIDFLLCITDGNISQKCNDEPMDCSSYIPNLFTALQAVQMVIMYTSDAVLRRNAFDAFKRVLADIPTSSRFDIIKALITNSSSPSMTAILLDLVKEEMRKEIFQKAESKSCQSASCWSTGVLEFVELVLRPPKGGPPFPS
;
A
#
# COMPACT_ATOMS: atom_id res chain seq x y z
N MET A 1 71.63 2.68 -48.67
CA MET A 1 70.59 1.87 -47.99
C MET A 1 70.96 1.85 -46.53
N SER A 2 70.48 2.85 -45.80
CA SER A 2 70.82 3.09 -44.39
C SER A 2 69.65 2.60 -43.54
N VAL A 3 69.94 1.76 -42.56
CA VAL A 3 68.97 1.18 -41.63
C VAL A 3 68.84 2.15 -40.45
N GLU A 4 67.70 2.83 -40.34
CA GLU A 4 67.34 3.68 -39.21
C GLU A 4 66.69 2.85 -38.08
N ARG A 5 67.13 3.12 -36.85
CA ARG A 5 66.54 2.60 -35.61
C ARG A 5 65.17 3.24 -35.37
N PRO A 6 64.18 2.52 -34.83
CA PRO A 6 63.00 3.15 -34.26
C PRO A 6 63.30 3.69 -32.86
N ASP A 7 62.99 4.96 -32.67
CA ASP A 7 63.05 5.69 -31.40
C ASP A 7 62.13 5.08 -30.33
N ALA A 8 62.60 5.14 -29.09
CA ALA A 8 61.84 4.84 -27.90
C ALA A 8 60.72 5.86 -27.72
N LEU A 9 59.47 5.39 -27.68
CA LEU A 9 58.33 6.17 -27.22
C LEU A 9 58.50 6.48 -25.71
N PRO A 10 58.21 7.70 -25.27
CA PRO A 10 58.34 8.08 -23.87
C PRO A 10 57.30 7.36 -23.02
N VAL A 11 57.76 6.95 -21.84
CA VAL A 11 56.96 6.50 -20.70
C VAL A 11 55.86 7.52 -20.45
N SER A 12 54.61 7.12 -20.66
CA SER A 12 53.44 7.86 -20.21
C SER A 12 53.41 7.88 -18.67
N GLU A 13 53.72 9.03 -18.11
CA GLU A 13 53.42 9.38 -16.72
C GLU A 13 51.93 9.14 -16.40
N PRO A 14 51.57 8.70 -15.19
CA PRO A 14 50.17 8.53 -14.81
C PRO A 14 49.48 9.90 -14.75
N SER A 15 48.44 10.04 -15.55
CA SER A 15 47.61 11.24 -15.71
C SER A 15 46.90 11.65 -14.43
N SER A 16 47.12 12.92 -14.03
CA SER A 16 46.21 13.81 -13.28
C SER A 16 45.36 13.20 -12.15
N SER A 17 45.82 13.34 -10.91
CA SER A 17 45.04 13.05 -9.69
C SER A 17 43.84 13.99 -9.57
N ASN A 18 42.61 13.46 -9.65
CA ASN A 18 41.36 14.22 -9.47
C ASN A 18 41.34 14.89 -8.07
N PRO A 19 41.23 16.23 -7.94
CA PRO A 19 41.31 16.92 -6.66
C PRO A 19 40.21 16.49 -5.67
N LEU A 20 39.06 16.05 -6.17
CA LEU A 20 37.98 15.51 -5.33
C LEU A 20 38.38 14.19 -4.66
N LEU A 21 39.06 13.31 -5.39
CA LEU A 21 39.52 12.02 -4.86
C LEU A 21 40.63 12.19 -3.82
N ILE A 22 41.49 13.19 -3.99
CA ILE A 22 42.51 13.55 -2.99
C ILE A 22 41.83 13.99 -1.71
N ARG A 23 40.88 14.94 -1.81
CA ARG A 23 40.14 15.45 -0.66
C ARG A 23 39.37 14.34 0.06
N LEU A 24 38.71 13.46 -0.68
CA LEU A 24 38.01 12.29 -0.14
C LEU A 24 38.95 11.39 0.67
N HIS A 25 40.13 11.06 0.11
CA HIS A 25 41.12 10.23 0.81
C HIS A 25 41.64 10.90 2.08
N GLU A 26 41.94 12.19 2.03
CA GLU A 26 42.41 12.95 3.19
C GLU A 26 41.36 12.95 4.31
N THR A 27 40.10 13.16 3.98
CA THR A 27 38.99 13.11 4.95
C THR A 27 38.83 11.71 5.52
N LEU A 28 38.81 10.65 4.70
CA LEU A 28 38.66 9.26 5.16
C LEU A 28 39.81 8.83 6.09
N ILE A 29 41.06 9.14 5.72
CA ILE A 29 42.23 8.84 6.55
C ILE A 29 42.17 9.61 7.87
N SER A 30 41.71 10.87 7.85
CA SER A 30 41.56 11.68 9.05
C SER A 30 40.47 11.13 9.98
N CYS A 31 39.33 10.68 9.41
CA CYS A 31 38.28 9.98 10.15
C CYS A 31 38.85 8.74 10.86
N SER A 32 39.53 7.86 10.11
CA SER A 32 40.13 6.62 10.64
C SER A 32 41.02 6.90 11.86
N LYS A 33 41.96 7.84 11.71
CA LYS A 33 42.91 8.20 12.77
C LYS A 33 42.22 8.77 14.00
N SER A 34 41.18 9.59 13.82
CA SER A 34 40.43 10.19 14.93
C SER A 34 39.58 9.17 15.68
N ILE A 35 39.04 8.18 14.97
CA ILE A 35 38.24 7.11 15.57
C ILE A 35 39.16 6.14 16.33
N GLU A 36 40.29 5.77 15.72
CA GLU A 36 41.31 4.92 16.34
C GLU A 36 41.93 5.55 17.59
N SER A 37 42.07 6.89 17.62
CA SER A 37 42.55 7.62 18.80
C SER A 37 41.51 7.80 19.91
N GLY A 38 40.24 7.45 19.64
CA GLY A 38 39.13 7.61 20.58
C GLY A 38 38.65 9.06 20.77
N ASP A 39 39.01 9.98 19.89
CA ASP A 39 38.50 11.36 19.91
C ASP A 39 37.14 11.44 19.21
N PHE A 40 36.09 11.10 19.96
CA PHE A 40 34.72 11.04 19.45
C PHE A 40 34.19 12.38 18.93
N ARG A 41 34.62 13.51 19.50
CA ARG A 41 34.16 14.83 19.04
C ARG A 41 34.77 15.20 17.71
N GLN A 42 36.07 14.92 17.56
CA GLN A 42 36.75 15.16 16.30
C GLN A 42 36.27 14.17 15.23
N SER A 43 35.98 12.91 15.58
CA SER A 43 35.44 11.94 14.63
C SER A 43 34.08 12.37 14.10
N ASP A 44 33.16 12.80 14.97
CA ASP A 44 31.81 13.23 14.55
C ASP A 44 31.87 14.43 13.59
N THR A 45 32.81 15.34 13.83
CA THR A 45 33.03 16.51 12.97
C THR A 45 33.55 16.10 11.60
N LEU A 46 34.51 15.17 11.55
CA LEU A 46 35.10 14.69 10.29
C LEU A 46 34.13 13.81 9.49
N VAL A 47 33.31 13.00 10.16
CA VAL A 47 32.23 12.23 9.53
C VAL A 47 31.18 13.19 8.93
N SER A 48 30.84 14.26 9.65
CA SER A 48 29.95 15.31 9.12
C SER A 48 30.56 16.02 7.90
N GLU A 49 31.87 16.27 7.89
CA GLU A 49 32.57 16.83 6.73
C GLU A 49 32.52 15.88 5.52
N LEU A 50 32.74 14.57 5.76
CA LEU A 50 32.61 13.55 4.73
C LEU A 50 31.20 13.52 4.13
N VAL A 51 30.17 13.52 4.98
CA VAL A 51 28.76 13.55 4.54
C VAL A 51 28.46 14.82 3.75
N SER A 52 28.96 15.99 4.20
CA SER A 52 28.80 17.25 3.48
C SER A 52 29.48 17.22 2.11
N LEU A 53 30.66 16.60 1.99
CA LEU A 53 31.35 16.43 0.72
C LEU A 53 30.51 15.57 -0.23
N LEU A 54 29.99 14.44 0.24
CA LEU A 54 29.16 13.54 -0.57
C LEU A 54 27.84 14.17 -0.99
N ASN A 55 27.18 14.88 -0.09
CA ASN A 55 25.97 15.62 -0.39
C ASN A 55 26.23 16.67 -1.48
N SER A 56 27.31 17.44 -1.38
CA SER A 56 27.65 18.45 -2.39
C SER A 56 27.86 17.85 -3.78
N ILE A 57 28.42 16.64 -3.87
CA ILE A 57 28.66 15.96 -5.15
C ILE A 57 27.34 15.44 -5.71
N SER A 58 26.52 14.79 -4.89
CA SER A 58 25.19 14.34 -5.28
C SER A 58 24.29 15.50 -5.73
N ASP A 59 24.26 16.59 -4.96
CA ASP A 59 23.47 17.79 -5.26
C ASP A 59 23.92 18.44 -6.58
N SER A 60 25.22 18.41 -6.92
CA SER A 60 25.70 18.93 -8.20
C SER A 60 25.16 18.15 -9.41
N VAL A 61 24.95 16.85 -9.27
CA VAL A 61 24.37 16.02 -10.33
C VAL A 61 22.86 16.28 -10.46
N VAL A 62 22.18 16.49 -9.33
CA VAL A 62 20.75 16.83 -9.33
C VAL A 62 20.50 18.20 -9.95
N LEU A 63 21.40 19.17 -9.73
CA LEU A 63 21.29 20.52 -10.29
C LEU A 63 21.57 20.55 -11.80
N ASP A 64 22.42 19.66 -12.30
CA ASP A 64 22.79 19.59 -13.73
C ASP A 64 22.86 18.12 -14.20
N PRO A 65 21.71 17.49 -14.49
CA PRO A 65 21.63 16.06 -14.82
C PRO A 65 22.30 15.68 -16.14
N ASP A 66 22.55 16.64 -17.04
CA ASP A 66 23.18 16.38 -18.35
C ASP A 66 24.71 16.47 -18.29
N ASN A 67 25.26 16.83 -17.13
CA ASN A 67 26.69 16.98 -16.93
C ASN A 67 27.38 15.63 -16.70
N GLU A 68 27.94 15.09 -17.78
CA GLU A 68 28.68 13.82 -17.77
C GLU A 68 29.92 13.85 -16.87
N ASP A 69 30.58 15.01 -16.70
CA ASP A 69 31.73 15.13 -15.79
C ASP A 69 31.29 14.99 -14.32
N SER A 70 30.14 15.56 -13.95
CA SER A 70 29.55 15.42 -12.61
C SER A 70 29.14 13.97 -12.32
N LYS A 71 28.52 13.28 -13.28
CA LYS A 71 28.19 11.85 -13.17
C LYS A 71 29.46 10.99 -13.03
N LYS A 72 30.49 11.29 -13.81
CA LYS A 72 31.77 10.58 -13.75
C LYS A 72 32.44 10.78 -12.39
N ASN A 73 32.48 12.01 -11.88
CA ASN A 73 33.02 12.32 -10.55
C ASN A 73 32.25 11.59 -9.45
N ALA A 74 30.92 11.57 -9.52
CA ALA A 74 30.07 10.84 -8.59
C ALA A 74 30.39 9.33 -8.59
N PHE A 75 30.55 8.72 -9.77
CA PHE A 75 30.93 7.33 -9.91
C PHE A 75 32.33 7.03 -9.35
N GLU A 76 33.33 7.87 -9.65
CA GLU A 76 34.71 7.72 -9.14
C GLU A 76 34.75 7.82 -7.61
N VAL A 77 34.05 8.79 -7.02
CA VAL A 77 33.99 9.00 -5.57
C VAL A 77 33.32 7.81 -4.86
N LEU A 78 32.20 7.31 -5.40
CA LEU A 78 31.54 6.12 -4.84
C LEU A 78 32.42 4.87 -4.94
N SER A 79 33.08 4.68 -6.08
CA SER A 79 34.00 3.55 -6.28
C SER A 79 35.13 3.58 -5.26
N GLU A 80 35.63 4.77 -4.98
CA GLU A 80 36.71 4.98 -4.03
C GLU A 80 36.27 4.74 -2.59
N ILE A 81 35.07 5.19 -2.20
CA ILE A 81 34.46 4.85 -0.90
C ILE A 81 34.34 3.34 -0.74
N HIS A 82 33.79 2.67 -1.76
CA HIS A 82 33.62 1.22 -1.73
C HIS A 82 34.96 0.50 -1.58
N ARG A 83 35.99 0.94 -2.31
CA ARG A 83 37.36 0.41 -2.20
C ARG A 83 37.94 0.61 -0.80
N TYR A 84 37.72 1.78 -0.20
CA TYR A 84 38.22 2.12 1.12
C TYR A 84 37.58 1.26 2.21
N ILE A 85 36.25 1.17 2.26
CA ILE A 85 35.55 0.41 3.30
C ILE A 85 35.82 -1.10 3.18
N CYS A 86 35.93 -1.62 1.96
CA CYS A 86 36.24 -3.03 1.72
C CYS A 86 37.72 -3.39 1.98
N SER A 87 38.55 -2.44 2.38
CA SER A 87 39.97 -2.71 2.65
C SER A 87 40.12 -3.58 3.90
N SER A 88 40.89 -4.67 3.79
CA SER A 88 41.08 -5.64 4.88
C SER A 88 41.87 -5.10 6.08
N SER A 89 42.43 -3.90 5.95
CA SER A 89 43.20 -3.20 6.98
C SER A 89 42.36 -2.25 7.84
N LEU A 90 41.08 -2.03 7.50
CA LEU A 90 40.25 -1.06 8.20
C LEU A 90 39.79 -1.62 9.55
N ASP A 91 39.96 -0.81 10.61
CA ASP A 91 39.55 -1.18 11.96
C ASP A 91 38.02 -1.21 12.09
N GLN A 92 37.49 -2.19 12.84
CA GLN A 92 36.04 -2.38 13.00
C GLN A 92 35.37 -1.15 13.64
N ALA A 93 36.03 -0.43 14.54
CA ALA A 93 35.46 0.79 15.13
C ALA A 93 35.25 1.89 14.08
N VAL A 94 36.13 1.95 13.07
CA VAL A 94 35.98 2.88 11.93
C VAL A 94 34.80 2.47 11.06
N VAL A 95 34.65 1.16 10.81
CA VAL A 95 33.50 0.61 10.08
C VAL A 95 32.19 0.93 10.78
N ASP A 96 32.11 0.65 12.08
CA ASP A 96 30.91 0.89 12.89
C ASP A 96 30.55 2.38 12.92
N ALA A 97 31.54 3.27 13.11
CA ALA A 97 31.32 4.72 13.10
C ALA A 97 30.83 5.23 11.74
N LEU A 98 31.42 4.76 10.63
CA LEU A 98 30.97 5.14 9.29
C LEU A 98 29.60 4.57 8.95
N SER A 99 29.23 3.42 9.51
CA SER A 99 27.95 2.76 9.23
C SER A 99 26.73 3.61 9.58
N PHE A 100 26.83 4.52 10.56
CA PHE A 100 25.71 5.37 10.98
C PHE A 100 25.27 6.37 9.89
N GLU A 101 26.22 6.94 9.15
CA GLU A 101 25.93 8.02 8.20
C GLU A 101 26.09 7.60 6.74
N LEU A 102 26.97 6.64 6.47
CA LEU A 102 27.34 6.28 5.11
C LEU A 102 26.16 5.74 4.29
N PRO A 103 25.31 4.81 4.77
CA PRO A 103 24.16 4.32 4.01
C PRO A 103 23.25 5.46 3.51
N LYS A 104 22.98 6.44 4.37
CA LYS A 104 22.16 7.62 4.06
C LYS A 104 22.85 8.51 3.02
N ALA A 105 24.15 8.75 3.15
CA ALA A 105 24.91 9.59 2.24
C ALA A 105 25.06 8.95 0.85
N VAL A 106 25.40 7.66 0.78
CA VAL A 106 25.62 6.98 -0.51
C VAL A 106 24.31 6.69 -1.25
N ALA A 107 23.20 6.48 -0.55
CA ALA A 107 21.90 6.24 -1.17
C ALA A 107 21.45 7.38 -2.12
N LYS A 108 21.91 8.63 -1.88
CA LYS A 108 21.62 9.77 -2.78
C LYS A 108 22.20 9.64 -4.18
N PHE A 109 23.18 8.75 -4.35
CA PHE A 109 23.80 8.50 -5.64
C PHE A 109 23.08 7.44 -6.47
N ALA A 110 22.09 6.76 -5.90
CA ALA A 110 21.35 5.68 -6.56
C ALA A 110 20.68 6.12 -7.88
N GLY A 111 20.15 7.35 -7.91
CA GLY A 111 19.51 7.92 -9.10
C GLY A 111 20.48 8.46 -10.17
N VAL A 112 21.79 8.46 -9.93
CA VAL A 112 22.78 9.07 -10.85
C VAL A 112 23.00 8.19 -12.09
N SER A 113 23.15 6.88 -11.90
CA SER A 113 23.27 5.89 -12.97
C SER A 113 23.15 4.47 -12.40
N ASN A 114 22.83 3.48 -13.26
CA ASN A 114 22.78 2.07 -12.84
C ASN A 114 24.10 1.58 -12.23
N LYS A 115 25.24 2.07 -12.75
CA LYS A 115 26.56 1.74 -12.20
C LYS A 115 26.76 2.31 -10.79
N CYS A 116 26.25 3.52 -10.53
CA CYS A 116 26.27 4.09 -9.19
C CYS A 116 25.38 3.28 -8.24
N LEU A 117 24.18 2.91 -8.67
CA LEU A 117 23.27 2.06 -7.90
C LEU A 117 23.93 0.72 -7.51
N GLU A 118 24.60 0.04 -8.44
CA GLU A 118 25.33 -1.21 -8.15
C GLU A 118 26.42 -1.04 -7.07
N ILE A 119 27.14 0.09 -7.09
CA ILE A 119 28.16 0.38 -6.07
C ILE A 119 27.50 0.70 -4.73
N VAL A 120 26.44 1.51 -4.71
CA VAL A 120 25.67 1.83 -3.51
C VAL A 120 25.14 0.55 -2.86
N ASP A 121 24.58 -0.35 -3.67
CA ASP A 121 24.14 -1.68 -3.24
C ASP A 121 25.28 -2.49 -2.64
N SER A 122 26.46 -2.47 -3.26
CA SER A 122 27.65 -3.18 -2.78
C SER A 122 28.15 -2.63 -1.45
N VAL A 123 28.15 -1.30 -1.28
CA VAL A 123 28.53 -0.62 -0.03
C VAL A 123 27.59 -1.01 1.10
N ILE A 124 26.27 -0.94 0.87
CA ILE A 124 25.28 -1.30 1.88
C ILE A 124 25.36 -2.80 2.21
N ASP A 125 25.53 -3.66 1.22
CA ASP A 125 25.67 -5.12 1.41
C ASP A 125 26.88 -5.47 2.28
N TRP A 126 27.99 -4.77 2.05
CA TRP A 126 29.20 -4.93 2.83
C TRP A 126 28.97 -4.48 4.28
N LEU A 127 28.36 -3.30 4.50
CA LEU A 127 28.04 -2.81 5.85
C LEU A 127 27.11 -3.75 6.61
N ILE A 128 26.09 -4.31 5.95
CA ILE A 128 25.19 -5.32 6.54
C ILE A 128 25.94 -6.57 7.00
N THR A 129 27.00 -6.93 6.28
CA THR A 129 27.83 -8.11 6.61
C THR A 129 28.84 -7.80 7.72
N ALA A 130 29.39 -6.58 7.73
CA ALA A 130 30.44 -6.17 8.65
C ALA A 130 29.92 -5.69 10.01
N CYS A 131 28.70 -5.13 10.08
CA CYS A 131 28.15 -4.51 11.27
C CYS A 131 27.12 -5.41 11.99
N ASN A 132 26.71 -5.01 13.20
CA ASN A 132 25.64 -5.71 13.92
C ASN A 132 24.29 -5.58 13.16
N PRO A 133 23.57 -6.69 12.89
CA PRO A 133 22.30 -6.62 12.15
C PRO A 133 21.21 -5.77 12.79
N ARG A 134 21.19 -5.65 14.13
CA ARG A 134 20.20 -4.81 14.83
C ARG A 134 20.50 -3.34 14.68
N ASP A 135 21.78 -2.98 14.79
CA ASP A 135 22.21 -1.58 14.63
C ASP A 135 21.98 -1.17 13.17
N MET A 136 22.32 -2.03 12.21
CA MET A 136 22.01 -1.80 10.79
C MET A 136 20.52 -1.67 10.51
N LEU A 137 19.66 -2.40 11.23
CA LEU A 137 18.21 -2.20 11.09
C LEU A 137 17.81 -0.79 11.49
N SER A 138 18.25 -0.33 12.66
CA SER A 138 17.97 1.01 13.16
C SER A 138 18.52 2.09 12.24
N ILE A 139 19.76 1.94 11.77
CA ILE A 139 20.42 2.87 10.84
C ILE A 139 19.64 2.98 9.53
N LEU A 140 19.26 1.85 8.92
CA LEU A 140 18.52 1.87 7.66
C LEU A 140 17.10 2.43 7.84
N CYS A 141 16.43 2.13 8.96
CA CYS A 141 15.15 2.74 9.29
C CYS A 141 15.27 4.26 9.47
N GLU A 142 16.31 4.75 10.14
CA GLU A 142 16.56 6.18 10.28
C GLU A 142 16.85 6.85 8.92
N ALA A 143 17.61 6.18 8.05
CA ALA A 143 17.86 6.67 6.70
C ALA A 143 16.57 6.77 5.87
N LEU A 144 15.64 5.82 6.02
CA LEU A 144 14.33 5.84 5.37
C LEU A 144 13.39 6.91 5.91
N ASP A 145 13.49 7.27 7.20
CA ASP A 145 12.69 8.32 7.85
C ASP A 145 13.18 9.76 7.49
N SER A 146 13.86 9.89 6.34
CA SER A 146 14.45 11.13 5.86
C SER A 146 13.41 12.21 5.49
N PRO A 147 13.81 13.50 5.43
CA PRO A 147 12.90 14.63 5.19
C PRO A 147 12.13 14.51 3.86
N SER A 148 10.95 15.12 3.82
CA SER A 148 10.01 15.02 2.70
C SER A 148 10.57 15.38 1.32
N MET A 149 11.66 16.18 1.26
CA MET A 149 12.33 16.51 0.01
C MET A 149 12.89 15.29 -0.74
N MET A 150 13.20 14.18 -0.03
CA MET A 150 13.71 12.96 -0.64
C MET A 150 12.63 12.15 -1.37
N PHE A 151 11.34 12.34 -1.06
CA PHE A 151 10.25 11.63 -1.75
C PHE A 151 10.13 11.99 -3.24
N LYS A 152 10.71 13.14 -3.64
CA LYS A 152 10.87 13.54 -5.04
C LYS A 152 11.88 12.69 -5.82
N PHE A 153 12.71 11.89 -5.15
CA PHE A 153 13.72 11.06 -5.75
C PHE A 153 13.55 9.61 -5.28
N PRO A 154 12.59 8.84 -5.83
CA PRO A 154 12.27 7.49 -5.35
C PRO A 154 13.47 6.54 -5.35
N SER A 155 14.40 6.72 -6.30
CA SER A 155 15.64 5.96 -6.42
C SER A 155 16.51 5.97 -5.16
N TYR A 156 16.42 7.01 -4.31
CA TYR A 156 17.08 7.08 -3.00
C TYR A 156 16.69 5.91 -2.08
N PHE A 157 15.42 5.54 -2.07
CA PHE A 157 14.89 4.54 -1.12
C PHE A 157 15.15 3.11 -1.56
N ALA A 158 15.32 2.87 -2.87
CA ALA A 158 15.50 1.53 -3.43
C ALA A 158 16.64 0.71 -2.77
N PRO A 159 17.88 1.23 -2.68
CA PRO A 159 18.97 0.48 -2.05
C PRO A 159 18.78 0.29 -0.53
N LEU A 160 18.10 1.22 0.14
CA LEU A 160 17.80 1.13 1.57
C LEU A 160 16.76 0.04 1.87
N LEU A 161 15.69 -0.04 1.08
CA LEU A 161 14.69 -1.11 1.17
C LEU A 161 15.29 -2.48 0.83
N ARG A 162 16.14 -2.55 -0.20
CA ARG A 162 16.92 -3.76 -0.52
C ARG A 162 17.81 -4.15 0.66
N GLY A 163 18.49 -3.19 1.28
CA GLY A 163 19.28 -3.41 2.50
C GLY A 163 18.46 -4.01 3.63
N LEU A 164 17.29 -3.44 3.95
CA LEU A 164 16.39 -3.98 4.98
C LEU A 164 15.98 -5.43 4.73
N SER A 165 15.72 -5.79 3.46
CA SER A 165 15.38 -7.17 3.10
C SER A 165 16.49 -8.15 3.51
N LYS A 166 17.77 -7.74 3.40
CA LYS A 166 18.91 -8.56 3.78
C LYS A 166 19.15 -8.53 5.29
N VAL A 167 19.01 -7.38 5.93
CA VAL A 167 19.12 -7.25 7.39
C VAL A 167 18.15 -8.18 8.10
N PHE A 168 16.90 -8.28 7.65
CA PHE A 168 15.92 -9.20 8.24
C PHE A 168 16.37 -10.67 8.23
N LEU A 169 17.10 -11.10 7.20
CA LEU A 169 17.65 -12.45 7.12
C LEU A 169 18.83 -12.69 8.09
N SER A 170 19.55 -11.62 8.44
CA SER A 170 20.72 -11.64 9.33
C SER A 170 20.37 -11.50 10.82
N ILE A 171 19.16 -11.05 11.15
CA ILE A 171 18.69 -10.97 12.55
C ILE A 171 18.58 -12.38 13.13
N GLN A 172 19.07 -12.55 14.36
CA GLN A 172 19.11 -13.86 15.03
C GLN A 172 18.04 -14.05 16.11
N ARG A 173 17.50 -12.94 16.66
CA ARG A 173 16.62 -12.96 17.85
C ARG A 173 15.67 -11.78 17.82
N ARG A 174 14.48 -11.96 18.42
CA ARG A 174 13.40 -10.95 18.49
C ARG A 174 12.86 -10.55 17.11
N HIS A 175 12.75 -11.52 16.20
CA HIS A 175 12.38 -11.28 14.81
C HIS A 175 11.07 -10.49 14.67
N PHE A 176 10.06 -10.84 15.48
CA PHE A 176 8.78 -10.14 15.46
C PHE A 176 8.94 -8.67 15.85
N GLU A 177 9.60 -8.38 16.97
CA GLU A 177 9.77 -7.01 17.45
C GLU A 177 10.58 -6.16 16.47
N GLN A 178 11.62 -6.73 15.87
CA GLN A 178 12.46 -6.02 14.89
C GLN A 178 11.68 -5.68 13.61
N VAL A 179 10.97 -6.67 13.04
CA VAL A 179 10.14 -6.43 11.84
C VAL A 179 8.99 -5.47 12.17
N LYS A 180 8.38 -5.61 13.36
CA LYS A 180 7.30 -4.74 13.82
C LYS A 180 7.71 -3.27 13.84
N VAL A 181 8.93 -2.94 14.27
CA VAL A 181 9.46 -1.57 14.29
C VAL A 181 9.73 -1.03 12.89
N ALA A 182 10.26 -1.85 11.98
CA ALA A 182 10.64 -1.40 10.64
C ALA A 182 9.46 -1.24 9.67
N VAL A 183 8.41 -2.07 9.80
CA VAL A 183 7.25 -2.07 8.88
C VAL A 183 6.58 -0.69 8.75
N PRO A 184 6.28 0.04 9.84
CA PRO A 184 5.74 1.40 9.75
C PRO A 184 6.57 2.36 8.89
N VAL A 185 7.89 2.34 9.04
CA VAL A 185 8.81 3.21 8.30
C VAL A 185 8.76 2.88 6.81
N ILE A 186 8.84 1.60 6.46
CA ILE A 186 8.72 1.12 5.07
C ILE A 186 7.39 1.56 4.46
N LEU A 187 6.29 1.35 5.18
CA LEU A 187 4.95 1.69 4.70
C LEU A 187 4.75 3.20 4.53
N ASN A 188 5.37 4.03 5.37
CA ASN A 188 5.33 5.48 5.22
C ASN A 188 6.01 5.93 3.93
N VAL A 189 7.17 5.35 3.59
CA VAL A 189 7.86 5.61 2.33
C VAL A 189 6.98 5.24 1.14
N LEU A 190 6.42 4.02 1.14
CA LEU A 190 5.54 3.58 0.06
C LEU A 190 4.29 4.45 -0.08
N LYS A 191 3.70 4.90 1.03
CA LYS A 191 2.54 5.82 1.04
C LYS A 191 2.88 7.18 0.44
N ALA A 192 4.02 7.76 0.81
CA ALA A 192 4.46 9.04 0.29
C ALA A 192 4.66 8.98 -1.23
N VAL A 193 5.42 7.99 -1.71
CA VAL A 193 5.66 7.79 -3.14
C VAL A 193 4.37 7.53 -3.91
N SER A 194 3.44 6.73 -3.36
CA SER A 194 2.14 6.46 -4.00
C SER A 194 1.23 7.69 -4.09
N SER A 195 1.46 8.71 -3.26
CA SER A 195 0.66 9.93 -3.23
C SER A 195 1.25 11.05 -4.09
N GLU A 196 2.57 11.05 -4.29
CA GLU A 196 3.31 12.08 -5.04
C GLU A 196 3.53 11.76 -6.53
N SER A 197 3.18 10.56 -6.99
CA SER A 197 3.31 10.16 -8.41
C SER A 197 2.31 10.90 -9.29
N GLU A 198 2.53 12.19 -9.56
CA GLU A 198 1.86 12.93 -10.62
C GLU A 198 2.38 12.52 -12.01
N ASP A 199 3.65 12.10 -12.09
CA ASP A 199 4.36 11.68 -13.30
C ASP A 199 4.38 10.14 -13.50
N GLU A 200 4.35 9.68 -14.76
CA GLU A 200 4.34 8.27 -15.18
C GLU A 200 5.70 7.55 -14.99
N ASP A 201 6.37 7.71 -13.85
CA ASP A 201 7.74 7.21 -13.69
C ASP A 201 7.83 5.74 -13.23
N SER A 202 8.72 5.01 -13.90
CA SER A 202 9.12 3.61 -13.66
C SER A 202 9.68 3.34 -12.25
N ASP A 203 10.10 4.39 -11.55
CA ASP A 203 10.83 4.29 -10.29
C ASP A 203 9.93 3.86 -9.13
N SER A 204 8.61 4.06 -9.26
CA SER A 204 7.63 3.57 -8.28
C SER A 204 7.51 2.04 -8.28
N GLU A 205 7.55 1.40 -9.45
CA GLU A 205 7.47 -0.06 -9.59
C GLU A 205 8.67 -0.75 -8.93
N ASP A 206 9.89 -0.22 -9.09
CA ASP A 206 11.09 -0.79 -8.43
C ASP A 206 10.95 -0.80 -6.90
N LEU A 207 10.40 0.26 -6.30
CA LEU A 207 10.19 0.30 -4.84
C LEU A 207 9.19 -0.75 -4.35
N PHE A 208 8.14 -1.03 -5.14
CA PHE A 208 7.21 -2.11 -4.83
C PHE A 208 7.85 -3.49 -5.00
N ASP A 209 8.69 -3.69 -6.01
CA ASP A 209 9.52 -4.88 -6.13
C ASP A 209 10.43 -5.07 -4.90
N ARG A 210 11.06 -3.99 -4.40
CA ARG A 210 11.86 -4.06 -3.15
C ARG A 210 11.00 -4.40 -1.94
N ALA A 211 9.78 -3.86 -1.85
CA ALA A 211 8.84 -4.19 -0.77
C ALA A 211 8.41 -5.67 -0.81
N ILE A 212 8.23 -6.26 -1.99
CA ILE A 212 8.02 -7.70 -2.15
C ILE A 212 9.26 -8.49 -1.75
N GLY A 213 10.46 -8.00 -2.09
CA GLY A 213 11.73 -8.54 -1.60
C GLY A 213 11.76 -8.62 -0.06
N ILE A 214 11.31 -7.56 0.61
CA ILE A 214 11.15 -7.54 2.08
C ILE A 214 10.13 -8.60 2.55
N ALA A 215 8.96 -8.70 1.89
CA ALA A 215 7.96 -9.72 2.22
C ALA A 215 8.52 -11.14 2.09
N ASN A 216 9.32 -11.41 1.06
CA ASN A 216 10.04 -12.67 0.87
C ASN A 216 11.03 -12.94 2.01
N SER A 217 11.80 -11.95 2.43
CA SER A 217 12.71 -12.09 3.57
C SER A 217 11.97 -12.37 4.87
N ILE A 218 10.86 -11.67 5.14
CA ILE A 218 10.02 -11.94 6.32
C ILE A 218 9.47 -13.37 6.27
N LYS A 219 8.97 -13.82 5.11
CA LYS A 219 8.52 -15.21 4.90
C LYS A 219 9.64 -16.23 5.17
N ALA A 220 10.85 -15.99 4.66
CA ALA A 220 12.00 -16.85 4.87
C ALA A 220 12.41 -16.94 6.35
N VAL A 221 12.30 -15.82 7.09
CA VAL A 221 12.48 -15.82 8.55
C VAL A 221 11.37 -16.61 9.24
N CYS A 222 10.10 -16.41 8.84
CA CYS A 222 8.97 -17.14 9.40
C CYS A 222 9.16 -18.66 9.29
N ILE A 223 9.57 -19.17 8.13
CA ILE A 223 9.75 -20.61 7.89
C ILE A 223 10.72 -21.26 8.91
N LYS A 224 11.70 -20.49 9.43
CA LYS A 224 12.67 -20.96 10.41
C LYS A 224 12.18 -20.87 11.87
N LEU A 225 11.02 -20.27 12.11
CA LEU A 225 10.46 -20.04 13.44
C LEU A 225 9.26 -20.94 13.69
N GLU A 226 9.07 -21.31 14.96
CA GLU A 226 7.94 -22.11 15.41
C GLU A 226 7.13 -21.40 16.50
N GLY A 227 5.93 -21.92 16.78
CA GLY A 227 5.08 -21.48 17.89
C GLY A 227 4.51 -20.06 17.72
N ARG A 228 4.39 -19.33 18.84
CA ARG A 228 3.71 -18.03 18.89
C ARG A 228 4.39 -16.98 18.02
N VAL A 229 5.71 -16.87 18.08
CA VAL A 229 6.48 -15.86 17.33
C VAL A 229 6.30 -16.04 15.81
N ASN A 230 6.25 -17.27 15.33
CA ASN A 230 5.92 -17.57 13.94
C ASN A 230 4.52 -17.06 13.57
N LYS A 231 3.51 -17.35 14.41
CA LYS A 231 2.13 -16.90 14.19
C LYS A 231 2.03 -15.37 14.12
N SER A 232 2.67 -14.66 15.04
CA SER A 232 2.68 -13.19 15.06
C SER A 232 3.37 -12.59 13.84
N LEU A 233 4.52 -13.16 13.45
CA LEU A 233 5.25 -12.68 12.27
C LEU A 233 4.52 -12.98 10.96
N ARG A 234 3.85 -14.14 10.84
CA ARG A 234 2.97 -14.47 9.70
C ARG A 234 1.77 -13.53 9.62
N ALA A 235 1.16 -13.20 10.76
CA ALA A 235 0.06 -12.23 10.81
C ALA A 235 0.53 -10.83 10.37
N LEU A 236 1.69 -10.37 10.87
CA LEU A 236 2.30 -9.11 10.45
C LEU A 236 2.65 -9.09 8.95
N LEU A 237 3.17 -10.19 8.42
CA LEU A 237 3.41 -10.35 6.99
C LEU A 237 2.10 -10.23 6.19
N GLY A 238 1.02 -10.85 6.65
CA GLY A 238 -0.30 -10.73 6.02
C GLY A 238 -0.79 -9.28 5.95
N LEU A 239 -0.68 -8.54 7.06
CA LEU A 239 -1.02 -7.11 7.08
C LEU A 239 -0.14 -6.29 6.14
N PHE A 240 1.17 -6.56 6.12
CA PHE A 240 2.12 -5.88 5.24
C PHE A 240 1.81 -6.13 3.76
N VAL A 241 1.56 -7.38 3.37
CA VAL A 241 1.21 -7.77 1.99
C VAL A 241 -0.08 -7.09 1.54
N LEU A 242 -1.14 -7.13 2.36
CA LEU A 242 -2.40 -6.47 2.03
C LEU A 242 -2.24 -4.96 1.91
N GLN A 243 -1.46 -4.36 2.80
CA GLN A 243 -1.17 -2.93 2.75
C GLN A 243 -0.40 -2.55 1.46
N ILE A 244 0.62 -3.32 1.08
CA ILE A 244 1.35 -3.11 -0.19
C ILE A 244 0.40 -3.24 -1.38
N MET A 245 -0.42 -4.29 -1.40
CA MET A 245 -1.36 -4.53 -2.48
C MET A 245 -2.31 -3.35 -2.69
N ALA A 246 -2.77 -2.75 -1.60
CA ALA A 246 -3.60 -1.55 -1.66
C ALA A 246 -2.83 -0.34 -2.20
N LEU A 247 -1.65 -0.05 -1.66
CA LEU A 247 -0.84 1.10 -2.08
C LEU A 247 -0.45 1.02 -3.55
N PHE A 248 -0.02 -0.16 -4.00
CA PHE A 248 0.32 -0.40 -5.41
C PHE A 248 -0.90 -0.25 -6.33
N SER A 249 -2.07 -0.75 -5.91
CA SER A 249 -3.30 -0.57 -6.69
C SER A 249 -3.74 0.89 -6.77
N ILE A 250 -3.37 1.72 -5.80
CA ILE A 250 -3.64 3.16 -5.78
C ILE A 250 -2.65 3.93 -6.65
N SER A 251 -1.37 3.55 -6.64
CA SER A 251 -0.33 4.23 -7.42
C SER A 251 -0.51 4.03 -8.93
N VAL A 252 -1.14 2.93 -9.37
CA VAL A 252 -1.37 2.67 -10.79
C VAL A 252 -2.70 3.27 -11.26
N LYS A 253 -2.60 4.39 -11.99
CA LYS A 253 -3.74 5.19 -12.44
C LYS A 253 -4.56 4.52 -13.56
N GLU A 254 -3.92 4.02 -14.63
CA GLU A 254 -4.65 3.65 -15.87
C GLU A 254 -4.24 2.33 -16.54
N LYS A 255 -3.20 1.63 -16.07
CA LYS A 255 -2.72 0.39 -16.70
C LYS A 255 -2.85 -0.81 -15.76
N VAL A 256 -4.08 -1.29 -15.54
CA VAL A 256 -4.34 -2.48 -14.72
C VAL A 256 -3.52 -3.70 -15.16
N SER A 257 -3.22 -3.84 -16.45
CA SER A 257 -2.38 -4.93 -16.96
C SER A 257 -0.91 -4.87 -16.52
N SER A 258 -0.33 -3.68 -16.31
CA SER A 258 1.07 -3.58 -15.85
C SER A 258 1.20 -4.00 -14.37
N CYS A 259 0.11 -3.96 -13.61
CA CYS A 259 0.08 -4.42 -12.22
C CYS A 259 0.18 -5.92 -12.03
N LEU A 260 -0.24 -6.71 -13.04
CA LEU A 260 -0.46 -8.14 -12.88
C LEU A 260 0.76 -8.92 -12.34
N PRO A 261 2.01 -8.68 -12.80
CA PRO A 261 3.17 -9.41 -12.29
C PRO A 261 3.39 -9.22 -10.78
N LEU A 262 3.30 -7.99 -10.29
CA LEU A 262 3.47 -7.66 -8.87
C LEU A 262 2.33 -8.19 -8.02
N VAL A 263 1.09 -8.04 -8.50
CA VAL A 263 -0.11 -8.56 -7.84
C VAL A 263 -0.07 -10.08 -7.73
N LEU A 264 0.40 -10.77 -8.77
CA LEU A 264 0.58 -12.22 -8.77
C LEU A 264 1.57 -12.64 -7.67
N GLN A 265 2.72 -11.96 -7.57
CA GLN A 265 3.70 -12.24 -6.51
C GLN A 265 3.12 -12.00 -5.11
N LEU A 266 2.40 -10.88 -4.90
CA LEU A 266 1.75 -10.60 -3.61
C LEU A 266 0.70 -11.65 -3.26
N SER A 267 -0.03 -12.17 -4.25
CA SER A 267 -1.08 -13.17 -4.05
C SER A 267 -0.54 -14.51 -3.56
N GLN A 268 0.69 -14.87 -3.92
CA GLN A 268 1.38 -16.08 -3.42
C GLN A 268 1.65 -16.06 -1.92
N PHE A 269 1.54 -14.91 -1.26
CA PHE A 269 1.68 -14.81 0.19
C PHE A 269 0.38 -15.08 0.94
N LEU A 270 -0.79 -14.93 0.30
CA LEU A 270 -2.10 -15.04 0.95
C LEU A 270 -2.29 -16.38 1.68
N PRO A 271 -2.16 -17.55 1.02
CA PRO A 271 -2.33 -18.84 1.70
C PRO A 271 -1.31 -19.02 2.82
N TYR A 272 -0.07 -18.55 2.62
CA TYR A 272 0.96 -18.58 3.65
C TYR A 272 0.62 -17.70 4.87
N CYS A 273 -0.10 -16.60 4.69
CA CYS A 273 -0.54 -15.75 5.79
C CYS A 273 -1.85 -16.22 6.44
N GLY A 274 -2.44 -17.32 5.95
CA GLY A 274 -3.75 -17.79 6.39
C GLY A 274 -4.89 -16.88 5.93
N LEU A 275 -4.70 -16.18 4.81
CA LEU A 275 -5.69 -15.32 4.18
C LEU A 275 -6.35 -16.10 3.05
N SER A 276 -7.66 -16.26 3.13
CA SER A 276 -8.48 -16.82 2.05
C SER A 276 -9.22 -15.73 1.29
N TYR A 277 -9.65 -15.96 0.06
CA TYR A 277 -10.48 -15.00 -0.66
C TYR A 277 -11.81 -14.76 0.03
N LEU A 278 -12.49 -15.83 0.49
CA LEU A 278 -13.75 -15.68 1.21
C LEU A 278 -13.55 -14.91 2.51
N GLY A 279 -12.56 -15.26 3.32
CA GLY A 279 -12.31 -14.60 4.60
C GLY A 279 -11.77 -13.18 4.47
N SER A 280 -11.03 -12.88 3.38
CA SER A 280 -10.56 -11.53 3.05
C SER A 280 -11.71 -10.62 2.62
N ILE A 281 -12.60 -11.09 1.73
CA ILE A 281 -13.71 -10.27 1.23
C ILE A 281 -14.78 -10.03 2.29
N ILE A 282 -14.99 -10.94 3.26
CA ILE A 282 -15.91 -10.69 4.38
C ILE A 282 -15.22 -10.00 5.58
N GLY A 283 -13.89 -9.91 5.57
CA GLY A 283 -13.08 -9.21 6.57
C GLY A 283 -12.65 -10.03 7.79
N CYS A 284 -13.13 -11.27 7.97
CA CYS A 284 -12.83 -12.06 9.16
C CYS A 284 -11.35 -12.44 9.28
N ASP A 285 -10.68 -12.72 8.16
CA ASP A 285 -9.27 -13.09 8.16
C ASP A 285 -8.42 -11.89 8.56
N VAL A 286 -8.77 -10.71 8.03
CA VAL A 286 -8.14 -9.42 8.39
C VAL A 286 -8.27 -9.16 9.89
N ASP A 287 -9.48 -9.20 10.44
CA ASP A 287 -9.72 -8.95 11.85
C ASP A 287 -8.97 -9.97 12.73
N THR A 288 -8.86 -11.23 12.28
CA THR A 288 -8.10 -12.28 12.96
C THR A 288 -6.61 -11.96 13.00
N ILE A 289 -5.96 -11.68 11.87
CA ILE A 289 -4.52 -11.37 11.86
C ILE A 289 -4.21 -10.06 12.57
N PHE A 290 -5.14 -9.09 12.53
CA PHE A 290 -5.03 -7.85 13.27
C PHE A 290 -5.02 -8.09 14.78
N SER A 291 -5.94 -8.92 15.28
CA SER A 291 -6.02 -9.27 16.71
C SER A 291 -4.74 -9.95 17.22
N VAL A 292 -4.09 -10.79 16.38
CA VAL A 292 -2.84 -11.46 16.72
C VAL A 292 -1.71 -10.44 16.91
N VAL A 293 -1.60 -9.45 16.02
CA VAL A 293 -0.53 -8.44 16.07
C VAL A 293 -0.72 -7.46 17.24
N LEU A 294 -1.98 -7.12 17.56
CA LEU A 294 -2.35 -6.23 18.67
C LEU A 294 -2.24 -6.89 20.05
N ALA A 295 -2.51 -8.19 20.16
CA ALA A 295 -2.26 -8.93 21.40
C ALA A 295 -0.79 -8.82 21.87
N GLU A 296 0.12 -8.41 20.98
CA GLU A 296 1.54 -8.20 21.24
C GLU A 296 1.99 -6.72 21.14
N GLY A 297 1.09 -5.74 21.17
CA GLY A 297 1.44 -4.31 21.37
C GLY A 297 0.27 -3.33 21.21
N GLY A 298 0.37 -2.17 21.87
CA GLY A 298 -0.71 -1.20 22.05
C GLY A 298 -1.28 -0.55 20.78
N ASP A 299 -2.39 0.17 20.97
CA ASP A 299 -3.33 0.63 19.92
C ASP A 299 -2.74 1.55 18.82
N ASP A 300 -1.59 2.19 19.04
CA ASP A 300 -1.03 3.16 18.08
C ASP A 300 -0.53 2.50 16.78
N TYR A 301 -0.22 1.19 16.83
CA TYR A 301 0.28 0.42 15.69
C TYR A 301 -0.74 0.27 14.54
N VAL A 302 -2.02 0.47 14.82
CA VAL A 302 -3.14 0.30 13.88
C VAL A 302 -3.10 1.33 12.75
N SER A 303 -2.66 2.54 13.05
CA SER A 303 -2.68 3.68 12.12
C SER A 303 -1.85 3.43 10.85
N HIS A 304 -0.78 2.64 10.95
CA HIS A 304 0.09 2.31 9.82
C HIS A 304 -0.56 1.39 8.79
N PHE A 305 -1.63 0.67 9.16
CA PHE A 305 -2.35 -0.30 8.33
C PHE A 305 -3.69 0.24 7.80
N SER A 306 -3.77 1.55 7.57
CA SER A 306 -4.97 2.26 7.11
C SER A 306 -5.60 1.70 5.83
N TYR A 307 -4.82 1.01 4.99
CA TYR A 307 -5.30 0.45 3.71
C TYR A 307 -5.44 -1.08 3.70
N VAL A 308 -5.23 -1.78 4.82
CA VAL A 308 -5.32 -3.26 4.84
C VAL A 308 -6.68 -3.78 4.37
N LYS A 309 -7.79 -3.15 4.79
CA LYS A 309 -9.13 -3.54 4.33
C LYS A 309 -9.37 -3.25 2.84
N HIS A 310 -8.68 -2.25 2.29
CA HIS A 310 -8.65 -2.01 0.84
C HIS A 310 -7.91 -3.15 0.15
N GLY A 311 -6.72 -3.51 0.66
CA GLY A 311 -5.90 -4.61 0.14
C GLY A 311 -6.60 -5.95 0.16
N ALA A 312 -7.30 -6.27 1.25
CA ALA A 312 -8.07 -7.51 1.37
C ALA A 312 -9.18 -7.61 0.32
N SER A 313 -9.89 -6.51 0.08
CA SER A 313 -10.92 -6.45 -0.95
C SER A 313 -10.29 -6.53 -2.35
N LEU A 314 -9.19 -5.78 -2.57
CA LEU A 314 -8.47 -5.73 -3.83
C LEU A 314 -7.83 -7.06 -4.20
N ALA A 315 -7.35 -7.87 -3.25
CA ALA A 315 -6.84 -9.22 -3.50
C ALA A 315 -7.87 -10.07 -4.26
N VAL A 316 -9.12 -10.01 -3.83
CA VAL A 316 -10.23 -10.75 -4.46
C VAL A 316 -10.64 -10.13 -5.80
N ILE A 317 -10.62 -8.80 -5.92
CA ILE A 317 -10.91 -8.13 -7.20
C ILE A 317 -9.82 -8.43 -8.24
N TRP A 318 -8.55 -8.48 -7.85
CA TRP A 318 -7.46 -8.89 -8.72
C TRP A 318 -7.60 -10.34 -9.17
N GLY A 319 -8.01 -11.25 -8.27
CA GLY A 319 -8.42 -12.60 -8.66
C GLY A 319 -9.63 -12.61 -9.61
N HIS A 320 -10.55 -11.66 -9.48
CA HIS A 320 -11.65 -11.54 -10.44
C HIS A 320 -11.19 -11.07 -11.83
N ILE A 321 -10.12 -10.29 -11.89
CA ILE A 321 -9.54 -9.77 -13.14
C ILE A 321 -8.74 -10.86 -13.87
N SER A 322 -7.96 -11.66 -13.15
CA SER A 322 -7.02 -12.63 -13.74
C SER A 322 -7.06 -13.98 -13.02
N ASN A 323 -7.22 -15.06 -13.81
CA ASN A 323 -7.20 -16.42 -13.29
C ASN A 323 -5.81 -16.83 -12.77
N GLU A 324 -4.74 -16.25 -13.32
CA GLU A 324 -3.38 -16.46 -12.86
C GLU A 324 -3.19 -15.96 -11.43
N VAL A 325 -3.83 -14.85 -11.07
CA VAL A 325 -3.85 -14.33 -9.70
C VAL A 325 -4.61 -15.27 -8.76
N VAL A 326 -5.74 -15.84 -9.20
CA VAL A 326 -6.51 -16.84 -8.45
C VAL A 326 -5.65 -18.09 -8.16
N GLN A 327 -4.96 -18.59 -9.19
CA GLN A 327 -4.07 -19.74 -9.07
C GLN A 327 -2.91 -19.45 -8.11
N ALA A 328 -2.32 -18.26 -8.17
CA ALA A 328 -1.26 -17.84 -7.28
C ALA A 328 -1.71 -17.75 -5.81
N ALA A 329 -2.98 -17.40 -5.57
CA ALA A 329 -3.57 -17.39 -4.23
C ALA A 329 -4.01 -18.78 -3.73
N GLU A 330 -3.91 -19.84 -4.55
CA GLU A 330 -4.41 -21.19 -4.26
C GLU A 330 -5.94 -21.22 -3.97
N GLU A 331 -6.70 -20.38 -4.67
CA GLU A 331 -8.12 -20.17 -4.42
C GLU A 331 -9.01 -20.65 -5.57
N ASP A 332 -10.32 -20.75 -5.30
CA ASP A 332 -11.34 -20.95 -6.33
C ASP A 332 -12.42 -19.88 -6.22
N LEU A 333 -12.33 -18.89 -7.10
CA LEU A 333 -13.25 -17.77 -7.11
C LEU A 333 -14.70 -18.18 -7.40
N SER A 334 -14.93 -19.31 -8.08
CA SER A 334 -16.29 -19.81 -8.35
C SER A 334 -16.97 -20.25 -7.06
N ILE A 335 -16.26 -21.01 -6.22
CA ILE A 335 -16.73 -21.45 -4.90
C ILE A 335 -17.01 -20.23 -4.01
N VAL A 336 -16.12 -19.23 -4.00
CA VAL A 336 -16.32 -17.99 -3.24
C VAL A 336 -17.58 -17.26 -3.70
N LYS A 337 -17.79 -17.12 -5.01
CA LYS A 337 -18.99 -16.46 -5.56
C LYS A 337 -20.26 -17.23 -5.21
N ASP A 338 -20.24 -18.55 -5.27
CA ASP A 338 -21.41 -19.38 -4.97
C ASP A 338 -21.75 -19.40 -3.47
N GLU A 339 -20.74 -19.39 -2.59
CA GLU A 339 -20.92 -19.20 -1.16
C GLU A 339 -21.53 -17.83 -0.85
N LEU A 340 -21.03 -16.76 -1.47
CA LEU A 340 -21.59 -15.42 -1.28
C LEU A 340 -23.01 -15.30 -1.86
N ARG A 341 -23.35 -16.00 -2.94
CA ARG A 341 -24.72 -16.03 -3.48
C ARG A 341 -25.69 -16.78 -2.57
N SER A 342 -25.25 -17.89 -1.98
CA SER A 342 -26.08 -18.75 -1.14
C SER A 342 -26.21 -18.27 0.31
N ASN A 343 -25.25 -17.47 0.81
CA ASN A 343 -25.24 -16.98 2.19
C ASN A 343 -25.40 -15.46 2.28
N GLN A 344 -26.59 -15.01 2.72
CA GLN A 344 -26.93 -13.59 2.81
C GLN A 344 -26.07 -12.81 3.82
N ALA A 345 -25.78 -13.37 5.00
CA ALA A 345 -24.95 -12.69 6.01
C ALA A 345 -23.52 -12.46 5.49
N LYS A 346 -22.90 -13.48 4.89
CA LYS A 346 -21.57 -13.36 4.29
C LYS A 346 -21.56 -12.36 3.13
N ARG A 347 -22.62 -12.35 2.32
CA ARG A 347 -22.78 -11.36 1.25
C ARG A 347 -22.85 -9.94 1.78
N TRP A 348 -23.60 -9.69 2.86
CA TRP A 348 -23.65 -8.36 3.48
C TRP A 348 -22.30 -7.92 4.04
N GLN A 349 -21.52 -8.84 4.60
CA GLN A 349 -20.15 -8.56 5.03
C GLN A 349 -19.25 -8.21 3.83
N ALA A 350 -19.35 -8.96 2.73
CA ALA A 350 -18.62 -8.68 1.49
C ALA A 350 -18.97 -7.29 0.92
N VAL A 351 -20.26 -6.96 0.85
CA VAL A 351 -20.73 -5.61 0.48
C VAL A 351 -20.12 -4.55 1.41
N GLY A 352 -20.12 -4.82 2.71
CA GLY A 352 -19.54 -3.95 3.72
C GLY A 352 -18.04 -3.70 3.54
N MET A 353 -17.27 -4.69 3.09
CA MET A 353 -15.83 -4.57 2.82
C MET A 353 -15.54 -3.83 1.52
N LEU A 354 -16.33 -4.08 0.47
CA LEU A 354 -16.18 -3.42 -0.84
C LEU A 354 -16.35 -1.90 -0.76
N LYS A 355 -16.98 -1.36 0.30
CA LYS A 355 -17.03 0.08 0.54
C LYS A 355 -15.65 0.74 0.49
N HIS A 356 -14.61 0.04 0.98
CA HIS A 356 -13.24 0.56 1.00
C HIS A 356 -12.71 0.82 -0.42
N ILE A 357 -13.07 -0.01 -1.39
CA ILE A 357 -12.72 0.20 -2.80
C ILE A 357 -13.49 1.41 -3.35
N PHE A 358 -14.80 1.46 -3.16
CA PHE A 358 -15.65 2.48 -3.77
C PHE A 358 -15.44 3.88 -3.17
N SER A 359 -15.15 3.97 -1.87
CA SER A 359 -14.88 5.24 -1.18
C SER A 359 -13.45 5.75 -1.41
N CYS A 360 -12.54 4.93 -1.92
CA CYS A 360 -11.16 5.34 -2.14
C CYS A 360 -11.09 6.29 -3.34
N VAL A 361 -10.75 7.57 -3.08
CA VAL A 361 -10.70 8.61 -4.12
C VAL A 361 -9.60 8.33 -5.14
N ASN A 362 -8.44 7.90 -4.67
CA ASN A 362 -7.24 7.75 -5.50
C ASN A 362 -7.22 6.44 -6.32
N LEU A 363 -8.18 5.54 -6.09
CA LEU A 363 -8.25 4.28 -6.83
C LEU A 363 -8.85 4.48 -8.22
N SER A 364 -8.26 3.83 -9.23
CA SER A 364 -8.69 3.93 -10.62
C SER A 364 -10.16 3.51 -10.83
N TRP A 365 -10.81 4.16 -11.81
CA TRP A 365 -12.17 3.81 -12.20
C TRP A 365 -12.26 2.40 -12.79
N GLU A 366 -11.18 1.91 -13.40
CA GLU A 366 -11.11 0.55 -13.94
C GLU A 366 -11.19 -0.51 -12.83
N LEU A 367 -10.44 -0.35 -11.74
CA LEU A 367 -10.55 -1.26 -10.59
C LEU A 367 -11.93 -1.17 -9.92
N LYS A 368 -12.50 0.03 -9.82
CA LYS A 368 -13.88 0.20 -9.33
C LYS A 368 -14.89 -0.50 -10.22
N LYS A 369 -14.69 -0.52 -11.55
CA LYS A 369 -15.54 -1.24 -12.49
C LYS A 369 -15.52 -2.74 -12.22
N TYR A 370 -14.34 -3.35 -12.09
CA TYR A 370 -14.23 -4.77 -11.74
C TYR A 370 -14.86 -5.10 -10.38
N ALA A 371 -14.76 -4.19 -9.40
CA ALA A 371 -15.44 -4.34 -8.13
C ALA A 371 -16.98 -4.26 -8.23
N ILE A 372 -17.51 -3.38 -9.10
CA ILE A 372 -18.96 -3.34 -9.40
C ILE A 372 -19.41 -4.62 -10.12
N ASP A 373 -18.63 -5.12 -11.08
CA ASP A 373 -18.95 -6.36 -11.79
C ASP A 373 -18.93 -7.56 -10.84
N PHE A 374 -17.99 -7.60 -9.89
CA PHE A 374 -17.97 -8.59 -8.81
C PHE A 374 -19.22 -8.48 -7.92
N LEU A 375 -19.60 -7.25 -7.52
CA LEU A 375 -20.79 -6.99 -6.70
C LEU A 375 -22.07 -7.46 -7.42
N LEU A 376 -22.19 -7.21 -8.71
CA LEU A 376 -23.29 -7.73 -9.54
C LEU A 376 -23.30 -9.26 -9.54
N CYS A 377 -22.13 -9.89 -9.71
CA CYS A 377 -22.02 -11.35 -9.71
C CYS A 377 -22.54 -11.98 -8.41
N ILE A 378 -22.16 -11.46 -7.25
CA ILE A 378 -22.53 -12.05 -5.94
C ILE A 378 -23.97 -11.74 -5.54
N THR A 379 -24.59 -10.73 -6.16
CA THR A 379 -26.00 -10.36 -5.94
C THR A 379 -26.95 -10.93 -6.99
N ASP A 380 -26.45 -11.72 -7.96
CA ASP A 380 -27.23 -12.35 -9.04
C ASP A 380 -28.00 -13.62 -8.60
N GLY A 381 -27.94 -13.98 -7.32
CA GLY A 381 -28.68 -15.11 -6.79
C GLY A 381 -30.18 -14.79 -6.67
N ASN A 382 -31.04 -15.74 -7.04
CA ASN A 382 -32.43 -15.72 -6.58
C ASN A 382 -32.38 -15.69 -5.05
N ILE A 383 -32.71 -14.54 -4.46
CA ILE A 383 -33.05 -14.44 -3.03
C ILE A 383 -34.31 -15.28 -2.88
N SER A 384 -34.14 -16.60 -2.78
CA SER A 384 -35.28 -17.47 -2.53
C SER A 384 -35.77 -17.02 -1.17
N GLN A 385 -36.93 -16.40 -1.17
CA GLN A 385 -37.80 -16.21 -0.02
C GLN A 385 -38.15 -17.61 0.50
N LYS A 386 -37.16 -18.35 1.03
CA LYS A 386 -37.43 -19.47 1.91
C LYS A 386 -37.97 -18.83 3.16
N CYS A 387 -39.29 -18.67 3.15
CA CYS A 387 -40.13 -18.11 4.19
C CYS A 387 -40.20 -19.06 5.40
N ASN A 388 -39.08 -19.71 5.73
CA ASN A 388 -38.92 -20.71 6.77
C ASN A 388 -37.43 -20.70 7.14
N ASP A 389 -37.04 -19.78 8.00
CA ASP A 389 -35.98 -19.88 9.01
C ASP A 389 -36.03 -18.58 9.82
N GLU A 390 -35.65 -18.62 11.10
CA GLU A 390 -35.76 -17.51 12.05
C GLU A 390 -35.35 -16.16 11.45
N PRO A 391 -36.02 -15.04 11.80
CA PRO A 391 -35.66 -13.74 11.28
C PRO A 391 -34.20 -13.44 11.62
N MET A 392 -33.32 -13.54 10.61
CA MET A 392 -31.91 -13.19 10.76
C MET A 392 -31.82 -11.73 11.20
N ASP A 393 -31.23 -11.50 12.38
CA ASP A 393 -31.04 -10.16 12.90
C ASP A 393 -30.04 -9.40 12.00
N CYS A 394 -30.57 -8.48 11.20
CA CYS A 394 -29.79 -7.67 10.27
C CYS A 394 -29.11 -6.48 10.97
N SER A 395 -29.44 -6.18 12.24
CA SER A 395 -29.07 -4.94 12.93
C SER A 395 -27.55 -4.68 12.95
N SER A 396 -26.73 -5.72 13.13
CA SER A 396 -25.26 -5.61 13.16
C SER A 396 -24.65 -5.25 11.80
N TYR A 397 -25.38 -5.48 10.69
CA TYR A 397 -24.88 -5.25 9.33
C TYR A 397 -25.32 -3.90 8.76
N ILE A 398 -26.42 -3.33 9.25
CA ILE A 398 -27.03 -2.09 8.74
C ILE A 398 -26.03 -0.93 8.61
N PRO A 399 -25.17 -0.61 9.60
CA PRO A 399 -24.23 0.51 9.45
C PRO A 399 -23.23 0.29 8.30
N ASN A 400 -22.73 -0.93 8.15
CA ASN A 400 -21.79 -1.27 7.08
C ASN A 400 -22.46 -1.24 5.71
N LEU A 401 -23.68 -1.79 5.60
CA LEU A 401 -24.47 -1.74 4.37
C LEU A 401 -24.81 -0.30 3.97
N PHE A 402 -25.20 0.55 4.92
CA PHE A 402 -25.44 1.96 4.69
C PHE A 402 -24.20 2.67 4.12
N THR A 403 -23.05 2.52 4.78
CA THR A 403 -21.80 3.13 4.30
C THR A 403 -21.33 2.58 2.94
N ALA A 404 -21.56 1.29 2.67
CA ALA A 404 -21.28 0.69 1.37
C ALA A 404 -22.17 1.26 0.26
N LEU A 405 -23.47 1.43 0.53
CA LEU A 405 -24.40 2.05 -0.40
C LEU A 405 -24.04 3.52 -0.69
N GLN A 406 -23.60 4.28 0.33
CA GLN A 406 -23.04 5.62 0.12
C GLN A 406 -21.80 5.58 -0.77
N ALA A 407 -20.90 4.63 -0.56
CA ALA A 407 -19.71 4.49 -1.39
C ALA A 407 -20.06 4.16 -2.85
N VAL A 408 -21.07 3.32 -3.09
CA VAL A 408 -21.60 3.07 -4.45
C VAL A 408 -22.25 4.32 -5.05
N GLN A 409 -22.96 5.15 -4.25
CA GLN A 409 -23.48 6.45 -4.73
C GLN A 409 -22.36 7.36 -5.22
N MET A 410 -21.20 7.37 -4.57
CA MET A 410 -20.04 8.11 -5.06
C MET A 410 -19.63 7.65 -6.46
N VAL A 411 -19.63 6.33 -6.73
CA VAL A 411 -19.36 5.82 -8.08
C VAL A 411 -20.40 6.31 -9.08
N ILE A 412 -21.69 6.23 -8.75
CA ILE A 412 -22.80 6.69 -9.61
C ILE A 412 -22.66 8.19 -9.94
N MET A 413 -22.30 9.00 -8.94
CA MET A 413 -22.26 10.45 -9.07
C MET A 413 -21.02 10.95 -9.83
N TYR A 414 -19.84 10.37 -9.56
CA TYR A 414 -18.58 10.97 -9.98
C TYR A 414 -17.91 10.28 -11.18
N THR A 415 -18.30 9.06 -11.54
CA THR A 415 -17.73 8.43 -12.73
C THR A 415 -18.16 9.13 -14.01
N SER A 416 -17.23 9.33 -14.95
CA SER A 416 -17.52 9.83 -16.30
C SER A 416 -18.05 8.73 -17.23
N ASP A 417 -17.79 7.46 -16.93
CA ASP A 417 -18.23 6.30 -17.72
C ASP A 417 -19.72 6.00 -17.48
N ALA A 418 -20.53 6.17 -18.53
CA ALA A 418 -21.96 5.91 -18.48
C ALA A 418 -22.32 4.43 -18.25
N VAL A 419 -21.50 3.49 -18.74
CA VAL A 419 -21.70 2.06 -18.54
C VAL A 419 -21.43 1.71 -17.08
N LEU A 420 -20.30 2.18 -16.53
CA LEU A 420 -19.98 2.00 -15.11
C LEU A 420 -21.06 2.63 -14.22
N ARG A 421 -21.51 3.84 -14.53
CA ARG A 421 -22.61 4.50 -13.79
C ARG A 421 -23.87 3.66 -13.75
N ARG A 422 -24.28 3.11 -14.90
CA ARG A 422 -25.46 2.25 -15.01
C ARG A 422 -25.30 0.95 -14.23
N ASN A 423 -24.15 0.29 -14.36
CA ASN A 423 -23.87 -0.95 -13.64
C ASN A 423 -23.82 -0.72 -12.12
N ALA A 424 -23.23 0.39 -11.69
CA ALA A 424 -23.21 0.78 -10.28
C ALA A 424 -24.63 1.04 -9.74
N PHE A 425 -25.49 1.70 -10.53
CA PHE A 425 -26.89 1.88 -10.15
C PHE A 425 -27.66 0.56 -10.10
N ASP A 426 -27.39 -0.39 -11.00
CA ASP A 426 -28.00 -1.72 -10.92
C ASP A 426 -27.54 -2.49 -9.68
N ALA A 427 -26.24 -2.48 -9.39
CA ALA A 427 -25.66 -3.07 -8.19
C ALA A 427 -26.27 -2.47 -6.92
N PHE A 428 -26.43 -1.14 -6.87
CA PHE A 428 -27.08 -0.42 -5.78
C PHE A 428 -28.50 -0.93 -5.51
N LYS A 429 -29.31 -1.09 -6.57
CA LYS A 429 -30.68 -1.63 -6.45
C LYS A 429 -30.69 -3.07 -5.96
N ARG A 430 -29.78 -3.92 -6.45
CA ARG A 430 -29.70 -5.33 -6.02
C ARG A 430 -29.31 -5.46 -4.56
N VAL A 431 -28.34 -4.67 -4.08
CA VAL A 431 -27.98 -4.62 -2.66
C VAL A 431 -29.15 -4.15 -1.80
N LEU A 432 -29.89 -3.12 -2.23
CA LEU A 432 -31.11 -2.71 -1.52
C LEU A 432 -32.16 -3.81 -1.47
N ALA A 433 -32.39 -4.50 -2.59
CA ALA A 433 -33.34 -5.60 -2.68
C ALA A 433 -32.95 -6.81 -1.79
N ASP A 434 -31.67 -6.96 -1.48
CA ASP A 434 -31.15 -7.98 -0.58
C ASP A 434 -31.35 -7.66 0.90
N ILE A 435 -31.67 -6.42 1.25
CA ILE A 435 -31.93 -6.00 2.65
C ILE A 435 -33.42 -6.26 3.01
N PRO A 436 -33.75 -6.75 4.22
CA PRO A 436 -35.14 -6.93 4.64
C PRO A 436 -35.98 -5.64 4.51
N THR A 437 -37.25 -5.78 4.11
CA THR A 437 -38.13 -4.64 3.82
C THR A 437 -38.24 -3.63 4.97
N SER A 438 -38.26 -4.11 6.22
CA SER A 438 -38.33 -3.24 7.41
C SER A 438 -37.13 -2.29 7.49
N SER A 439 -35.93 -2.81 7.28
CA SER A 439 -34.69 -2.03 7.41
C SER A 439 -34.32 -1.27 6.13
N ARG A 440 -34.80 -1.76 4.97
CA ARG A 440 -34.56 -1.12 3.66
C ARG A 440 -35.10 0.31 3.62
N PHE A 441 -36.30 0.54 4.16
CA PHE A 441 -36.88 1.89 4.20
C PHE A 441 -36.02 2.85 5.04
N ASP A 442 -35.59 2.41 6.22
CA ASP A 442 -34.76 3.23 7.11
C ASP A 442 -33.42 3.59 6.47
N ILE A 443 -32.80 2.65 5.74
CA ILE A 443 -31.58 2.91 4.97
C ILE A 443 -31.85 3.95 3.87
N ILE A 444 -32.92 3.81 3.08
CA ILE A 444 -33.23 4.77 2.01
C ILE A 444 -33.52 6.17 2.60
N LYS A 445 -34.29 6.24 3.70
CA LYS A 445 -34.55 7.49 4.44
C LYS A 445 -33.24 8.12 4.93
N ALA A 446 -32.33 7.32 5.51
CA ALA A 446 -31.02 7.79 5.94
C ALA A 446 -30.17 8.28 4.76
N LEU A 447 -30.18 7.58 3.61
CA LEU A 447 -29.41 7.98 2.42
C LEU A 447 -29.90 9.31 1.85
N ILE A 448 -31.22 9.54 1.85
CA ILE A 448 -31.83 10.81 1.42
C ILE A 448 -31.45 11.94 2.35
N THR A 449 -31.55 11.71 3.66
CA THR A 449 -31.25 12.73 4.69
C THR A 449 -29.79 13.16 4.67
N ASN A 450 -28.88 12.25 4.30
CA ASN A 450 -27.44 12.51 4.25
C ASN A 450 -26.92 12.88 2.85
N SER A 451 -27.79 12.92 1.83
CA SER A 451 -27.40 13.29 0.46
C SER A 451 -27.36 14.80 0.29
N SER A 452 -26.21 15.33 -0.13
CA SER A 452 -26.06 16.73 -0.52
C SER A 452 -26.39 17.01 -2.00
N SER A 453 -26.66 15.96 -2.78
CA SER A 453 -26.90 16.05 -4.23
C SER A 453 -28.39 15.98 -4.56
N PRO A 454 -29.00 17.04 -5.12
CA PRO A 454 -30.40 17.02 -5.52
C PRO A 454 -30.74 15.90 -6.52
N SER A 455 -29.83 15.62 -7.45
CA SER A 455 -29.99 14.55 -8.44
C SER A 455 -29.99 13.17 -7.80
N MET A 456 -29.08 12.91 -6.84
CA MET A 456 -29.06 11.64 -6.12
C MET A 456 -30.29 11.51 -5.22
N THR A 457 -30.73 12.59 -4.58
CA THR A 457 -31.97 12.63 -3.79
C THR A 457 -33.19 12.30 -4.66
N ALA A 458 -33.29 12.84 -5.89
CA ALA A 458 -34.37 12.51 -6.81
C ALA A 458 -34.38 11.01 -7.18
N ILE A 459 -33.22 10.43 -7.48
CA ILE A 459 -33.08 8.99 -7.77
C ILE A 459 -33.55 8.14 -6.56
N LEU A 460 -33.17 8.52 -5.34
CA LEU A 460 -33.59 7.81 -4.13
C LEU A 460 -35.09 7.92 -3.89
N LEU A 461 -35.69 9.09 -4.16
CA LEU A 461 -37.15 9.27 -4.06
C LEU A 461 -37.92 8.41 -5.06
N ASP A 462 -37.38 8.24 -6.27
CA ASP A 462 -37.96 7.31 -7.25
C ASP A 462 -37.92 5.87 -6.75
N LEU A 463 -36.84 5.45 -6.06
CA LEU A 463 -36.77 4.13 -5.43
C LEU A 463 -37.80 3.95 -4.30
N VAL A 464 -38.00 4.97 -3.45
CA VAL A 464 -39.06 4.97 -2.42
C VAL A 464 -40.42 4.75 -3.08
N LYS A 465 -40.71 5.48 -4.17
CA LYS A 465 -41.96 5.37 -4.91
C LYS A 465 -42.16 3.98 -5.52
N GLU A 466 -41.10 3.36 -6.03
CA GLU A 466 -41.15 1.99 -6.55
C GLU A 466 -41.43 0.96 -5.44
N GLU A 467 -40.76 1.07 -4.29
CA GLU A 467 -40.95 0.15 -3.16
C GLU A 467 -42.37 0.27 -2.57
N MET A 468 -42.88 1.50 -2.41
CA MET A 468 -44.27 1.72 -1.98
C MET A 468 -45.28 1.07 -2.92
N ARG A 469 -45.06 1.17 -4.24
CA ARG A 469 -45.93 0.51 -5.22
C ARG A 469 -45.91 -1.01 -5.04
N LYS A 470 -44.73 -1.62 -4.94
CA LYS A 470 -44.60 -3.08 -4.75
C LYS A 470 -45.34 -3.57 -3.51
N GLU A 471 -45.24 -2.85 -2.39
CA GLU A 471 -45.93 -3.23 -1.15
C GLU A 471 -47.46 -3.12 -1.28
N ILE A 472 -47.97 -2.07 -1.94
CA ILE A 472 -49.40 -1.90 -2.22
C ILE A 472 -49.92 -3.06 -3.09
N PHE A 473 -49.17 -3.47 -4.10
CA PHE A 473 -49.53 -4.61 -4.95
C PHE A 473 -49.49 -5.94 -4.19
N GLN A 474 -48.47 -6.18 -3.35
CA GLN A 474 -48.40 -7.41 -2.53
C GLN A 474 -49.55 -7.53 -1.52
N LYS A 475 -50.01 -6.41 -0.94
CA LYS A 475 -51.21 -6.38 -0.08
C LYS A 475 -52.50 -6.68 -0.84
N ALA A 476 -52.61 -6.27 -2.10
CA ALA A 476 -53.79 -6.54 -2.93
C ALA A 476 -53.90 -8.03 -3.30
N GLU A 477 -52.77 -8.74 -3.43
CA GLU A 477 -52.71 -10.17 -3.74
C GLU A 477 -52.82 -11.07 -2.51
N SER A 478 -52.28 -10.66 -1.35
CA SER A 478 -52.28 -11.45 -0.11
C SER A 478 -53.40 -11.04 0.84
N LYS A 479 -54.62 -11.54 0.61
CA LYS A 479 -55.81 -11.29 1.47
C LYS A 479 -55.71 -11.80 2.92
N SER A 480 -54.57 -12.30 3.39
CA SER A 480 -54.47 -13.05 4.67
C SER A 480 -53.28 -12.72 5.58
N CYS A 481 -52.33 -11.86 5.21
CA CYS A 481 -51.20 -11.55 6.09
C CYS A 481 -51.33 -10.16 6.72
N GLN A 482 -51.82 -10.09 7.95
CA GLN A 482 -51.84 -8.88 8.79
C GLN A 482 -50.44 -8.57 9.38
N SER A 483 -49.39 -8.54 8.55
CA SER A 483 -48.13 -7.91 8.98
C SER A 483 -48.32 -6.40 8.90
N ALA A 484 -48.24 -5.70 10.04
CA ALA A 484 -48.27 -4.25 10.10
C ALA A 484 -47.29 -3.66 9.07
N SER A 485 -47.76 -2.85 8.13
CA SER A 485 -46.87 -2.26 7.13
C SER A 485 -45.88 -1.33 7.79
N CYS A 486 -44.59 -1.61 7.58
CA CYS A 486 -43.50 -0.75 8.01
C CYS A 486 -43.63 0.69 7.46
N TRP A 487 -44.36 0.84 6.34
CA TRP A 487 -44.48 2.10 5.61
C TRP A 487 -45.65 2.99 6.04
N SER A 488 -46.70 2.49 6.70
CA SER A 488 -47.90 3.31 6.94
C SER A 488 -47.71 4.46 7.93
N THR A 489 -46.81 4.32 8.91
CA THR A 489 -46.53 5.37 9.91
C THR A 489 -45.30 6.21 9.53
N GLY A 490 -44.25 5.58 8.99
CA GLY A 490 -42.99 6.26 8.63
C GLY A 490 -43.05 7.08 7.33
N VAL A 491 -43.99 6.82 6.42
CA VAL A 491 -44.12 7.56 5.15
C VAL A 491 -44.58 8.99 5.35
N LEU A 492 -45.48 9.27 6.30
CA LEU A 492 -45.94 10.65 6.56
C LEU A 492 -44.80 11.53 7.08
N GLU A 493 -44.03 11.02 8.04
CA GLU A 493 -42.81 11.69 8.53
C GLU A 493 -41.77 11.87 7.42
N PHE A 494 -41.64 10.89 6.53
CA PHE A 494 -40.73 10.96 5.40
C PHE A 494 -41.15 12.00 4.35
N VAL A 495 -42.44 12.06 4.02
CA VAL A 495 -43.00 13.09 3.13
C VAL A 495 -42.81 14.48 3.73
N GLU A 496 -43.02 14.64 5.04
CA GLU A 496 -42.73 15.90 5.73
C GLU A 496 -41.24 16.27 5.62
N LEU A 497 -40.34 15.31 5.85
CA LEU A 497 -38.89 15.53 5.78
C LEU A 497 -38.42 15.95 4.36
N VAL A 498 -38.99 15.36 3.31
CA VAL A 498 -38.63 15.65 1.92
C VAL A 498 -39.26 16.94 1.40
N LEU A 499 -40.50 17.23 1.78
CA LEU A 499 -41.24 18.41 1.31
C LEU A 499 -40.93 19.69 2.11
N ARG A 500 -40.27 19.58 3.27
CA ARG A 500 -39.92 20.74 4.09
C ARG A 500 -38.74 21.50 3.46
N PRO A 501 -38.94 22.74 2.98
CA PRO A 501 -37.86 23.51 2.38
C PRO A 501 -36.79 23.87 3.43
N PRO A 502 -35.49 23.75 3.11
CA PRO A 502 -34.39 23.91 4.07
C PRO A 502 -34.27 25.31 4.68
N LYS A 503 -34.92 26.33 4.09
CA LYS A 503 -34.94 27.71 4.60
C LYS A 503 -36.35 28.25 4.92
N GLY A 504 -37.37 27.39 4.95
CA GLY A 504 -38.77 27.85 4.97
C GLY A 504 -39.20 28.45 3.62
N GLY A 505 -40.50 28.49 3.35
CA GLY A 505 -41.03 29.19 2.19
C GLY A 505 -40.88 30.72 2.36
N PRO A 506 -40.82 31.50 1.27
CA PRO A 506 -40.91 32.96 1.38
C PRO A 506 -42.21 33.32 2.13
N PRO A 507 -42.19 34.31 3.04
CA PRO A 507 -43.40 34.73 3.74
C PRO A 507 -44.45 35.11 2.71
N PHE A 508 -45.69 34.70 2.95
CA PHE A 508 -46.83 35.06 2.10
C PHE A 508 -46.84 36.59 1.92
N PRO A 509 -47.01 37.10 0.69
CA PRO A 509 -47.15 38.54 0.47
C PRO A 509 -48.40 38.99 1.23
N SER A 510 -48.17 39.79 2.28
CA SER A 510 -49.19 40.43 3.11
C SER A 510 -49.91 41.54 2.35
#